data_AF-A0A362XCW1-F1
#
_entry.id   AF-A0A362XCW1-F1
#
_cell.length_a   1.000
_cell.length_b   1.000
_cell.length_c   1.000
_cell.angle_alpha   90.00
_cell.angle_beta   90.00
_cell.angle_gamma   90.00
#
_symmetry.space_group_name_H-M   'P 1'
#
loop_
_entity.id
_entity.type
_entity.pdbx_description
1 polymer ?
#
loop_
_entity_poly.entity_id
_entity_poly.type
_entity_poly.pdbx_seq_one_letter_code
_entity_poly.pdbx_strand_id
1 'polypeptide(L)'
;SASLDDIYGEKLTEAYEREVVTFESVLLRNRGELNFEVEALPFEAQLFPILSVEVITTEDEKRQLLLFGNIYNTEVETPRLDGVGALPITLFENGKLDQNISSEQFIKIQGNIKSSVFLPSMNAVIVGLNDDYLHKIKLNK
;
A
#
# COMPACT_ATOMS: atom_id res chain seq x y z
N SER A 1 7.45 -15.00 -35.07
CA SER A 1 6.34 -14.95 -34.10
C SER A 1 5.06 -14.76 -34.88
N ALA A 2 3.95 -15.32 -34.41
CA ALA A 2 2.61 -15.00 -34.92
C ALA A 2 2.08 -13.78 -34.16
N SER A 3 1.37 -12.89 -34.86
CA SER A 3 0.65 -11.76 -34.24
C SER A 3 -0.62 -12.24 -33.51
N LEU A 4 -1.24 -11.37 -32.70
CA LEU A 4 -2.54 -11.67 -32.08
C LEU A 4 -3.62 -11.92 -33.14
N ASP A 5 -3.58 -11.18 -34.26
CA ASP A 5 -4.45 -11.38 -35.41
C ASP A 5 -4.24 -12.76 -36.06
N ASP A 6 -2.99 -13.22 -36.19
CA ASP A 6 -2.68 -14.55 -36.74
C ASP A 6 -3.19 -15.71 -35.85
N ILE A 7 -3.36 -15.46 -34.55
CA ILE A 7 -3.78 -16.47 -33.56
C ILE A 7 -5.30 -16.46 -33.38
N TYR A 8 -5.91 -15.27 -33.34
CA TYR A 8 -7.31 -15.09 -32.94
C TYR A 8 -8.24 -14.61 -34.07
N GLY A 9 -7.69 -14.05 -35.16
CA GLY A 9 -8.43 -13.62 -36.34
C GLY A 9 -9.60 -12.68 -36.02
N GLU A 10 -10.73 -12.87 -36.72
CA GLU A 10 -11.93 -12.04 -36.58
C GLU A 10 -12.55 -12.03 -35.17
N LYS A 11 -12.24 -13.02 -34.33
CA LYS A 11 -12.70 -13.03 -32.93
C LYS A 11 -12.05 -11.94 -32.09
N LEU A 12 -10.90 -11.41 -32.52
CA LEU A 12 -10.24 -10.29 -31.85
C LEU A 12 -11.03 -9.00 -32.03
N THR A 13 -11.73 -8.82 -33.15
CA THR A 13 -12.50 -7.61 -33.48
C THR A 13 -13.77 -7.47 -32.64
N GLU A 14 -14.33 -8.59 -32.18
CA GLU A 14 -15.47 -8.64 -31.27
C GLU A 14 -15.03 -8.77 -29.80
N ALA A 15 -13.72 -8.84 -29.54
CA ALA A 15 -13.19 -9.04 -28.21
C ALA A 15 -13.35 -7.77 -27.38
N TYR A 16 -13.62 -7.99 -26.09
CA TYR A 16 -13.65 -6.90 -25.14
C TYR A 16 -12.21 -6.55 -24.72
N GLU A 17 -11.74 -5.38 -25.19
CA GLU A 17 -10.40 -4.88 -24.91
C GLU A 17 -10.37 -4.08 -23.61
N ARG A 18 -9.35 -4.34 -22.78
CA ARG A 18 -9.00 -3.51 -21.63
C ARG A 18 -7.51 -3.22 -21.69
N GLU A 19 -7.16 -1.99 -21.34
CA GLU A 19 -5.78 -1.56 -21.19
C GLU A 19 -5.48 -1.29 -19.71
N VAL A 20 -4.26 -1.64 -19.28
CA VAL A 20 -3.73 -1.25 -17.97
C VAL A 20 -2.95 0.04 -18.15
N VAL A 21 -3.42 1.11 -17.51
CA VAL A 21 -2.81 2.45 -17.60
C VAL A 21 -1.70 2.69 -16.57
N THR A 22 -1.72 1.97 -15.44
CA THR A 22 -0.65 2.04 -14.43
C THR A 22 -0.64 0.79 -13.53
N PHE A 23 0.52 0.49 -12.95
CA PHE A 23 0.70 -0.50 -11.89
C PHE A 23 1.04 0.16 -10.53
N GLU A 24 1.10 1.48 -10.48
CA GLU A 24 1.44 2.21 -9.27
C GLU A 24 0.29 2.12 -8.26
N SER A 25 0.65 1.94 -6.99
CA SER A 25 -0.26 2.20 -5.89
C SER A 25 -0.50 3.71 -5.79
N VAL A 26 -1.77 4.10 -5.70
CA VAL A 26 -2.19 5.52 -5.71
C VAL A 26 -3.07 5.87 -4.52
N LEU A 27 -2.98 7.12 -4.08
CA LEU A 27 -3.98 7.74 -3.23
C LEU A 27 -5.09 8.34 -4.10
N LEU A 28 -6.31 7.86 -3.91
CA LEU A 28 -7.52 8.45 -4.51
C LEU A 28 -8.15 9.43 -3.52
N ARG A 29 -8.04 10.72 -3.80
CA ARG A 29 -8.58 11.76 -2.93
C ARG A 29 -9.93 12.24 -3.45
N ASN A 30 -10.98 11.92 -2.70
CA ASN A 30 -12.33 12.38 -2.99
C ASN A 30 -12.42 13.92 -2.89
N ARG A 31 -12.80 14.57 -3.99
CA ARG A 31 -13.03 16.02 -4.10
C ARG A 31 -14.53 16.38 -4.06
N GLY A 32 -15.40 15.40 -3.78
CA GLY A 32 -16.86 15.52 -3.86
C GLY A 32 -17.38 15.10 -5.23
N GLU A 33 -18.69 14.89 -5.35
CA GLU A 33 -19.38 14.67 -6.64
C GLU A 33 -18.79 13.53 -7.51
N LEU A 34 -18.30 12.46 -6.87
CA LEU A 34 -17.60 11.34 -7.54
C LEU A 34 -16.33 11.75 -8.30
N ASN A 35 -15.77 12.93 -7.99
CA ASN A 35 -14.50 13.40 -8.52
C ASN A 35 -13.35 12.96 -7.59
N PHE A 36 -12.34 12.31 -8.16
CA PHE A 36 -11.16 11.85 -7.44
C PHE A 36 -9.90 12.42 -8.07
N GLU A 37 -9.10 13.05 -7.24
CA GLU A 37 -7.72 13.36 -7.61
C GLU A 37 -6.86 12.13 -7.36
N VAL A 38 -6.10 11.74 -8.38
CA VAL A 38 -5.19 10.60 -8.34
C VAL A 38 -3.78 11.11 -8.07
N GLU A 39 -3.14 10.56 -7.05
CA GLU A 39 -1.76 10.90 -6.67
C GLU A 39 -0.98 9.60 -6.47
N ALA A 40 0.13 9.41 -7.19
CA ALA A 40 0.99 8.24 -7.01
C ALA A 40 1.62 8.24 -5.60
N LEU A 41 1.61 7.08 -4.95
CA LEU A 41 2.37 6.89 -3.72
C LEU A 41 3.88 6.89 -4.03
N PRO A 42 4.73 7.31 -3.07
CA PRO A 42 6.18 7.34 -3.25
C PRO A 42 6.74 5.97 -3.65
N PHE A 43 7.93 5.98 -4.27
CA PHE A 43 8.60 4.77 -4.77
C PHE A 43 8.70 3.67 -3.71
N GLU A 44 8.97 4.05 -2.46
CA GLU A 44 9.07 3.17 -1.31
C GLU A 44 7.80 2.37 -1.03
N ALA A 45 6.62 2.96 -1.31
CA ALA A 45 5.33 2.29 -1.17
C ALA A 45 5.07 1.26 -2.28
N GLN A 46 5.85 1.30 -3.37
CA GLN A 46 5.74 0.33 -4.48
C GLN A 46 6.58 -0.93 -4.25
N LEU A 47 7.46 -0.92 -3.23
CA LEU A 47 8.40 -2.02 -2.95
C LEU A 47 7.77 -3.20 -2.22
N PHE A 48 6.54 -3.07 -1.74
CA PHE A 48 5.85 -4.10 -0.95
C PHE A 48 4.32 -4.01 -1.18
N PRO A 49 3.58 -5.10 -0.96
CA PRO A 49 2.13 -5.08 -1.10
C PRO A 49 1.50 -4.20 -0.03
N ILE A 50 0.54 -3.36 -0.40
CA ILE A 50 -0.26 -2.59 0.58
C ILE A 50 -1.51 -3.41 0.90
N LEU A 51 -1.53 -4.04 2.08
CA LEU A 51 -2.62 -4.92 2.54
C LEU A 51 -3.56 -4.22 3.53
N SER A 52 -3.07 -3.21 4.24
CA SER A 52 -3.87 -2.39 5.15
C SER A 52 -3.28 -0.99 5.26
N VAL A 53 -4.10 -0.01 5.63
CA VAL A 53 -3.71 1.39 5.79
C VAL A 53 -4.41 1.99 6.99
N GLU A 54 -3.66 2.63 7.88
CA GLU A 54 -4.22 3.49 8.93
C GLU A 54 -3.95 4.95 8.65
N VAL A 55 -4.91 5.82 8.98
CA VAL A 55 -4.67 7.26 9.03
C VAL A 55 -4.47 7.64 10.50
N ILE A 56 -3.27 8.13 10.82
CA ILE A 56 -2.90 8.53 12.18
C ILE A 56 -2.59 10.02 12.23
N THR A 57 -2.65 10.58 13.43
CA THR A 57 -2.12 11.92 13.73
C THR A 57 -0.97 11.75 14.69
N THR A 58 0.21 12.27 14.32
CA THR A 58 1.40 12.23 15.18
C THR A 58 1.26 13.22 16.34
N GLU A 59 2.17 13.14 17.31
CA GLU A 59 2.17 14.10 18.42
C GLU A 59 2.41 15.53 17.97
N ASP A 60 3.23 15.74 16.93
CA ASP A 60 3.41 17.04 16.26
C ASP A 60 2.22 17.48 15.37
N GLU A 61 1.04 16.92 15.59
CA GLU A 61 -0.22 17.21 14.86
C GLU A 61 -0.17 16.97 13.34
N LYS A 62 0.81 16.22 12.84
CA LYS A 62 0.90 15.85 11.42
C LYS A 62 0.03 14.64 11.14
N ARG A 63 -0.73 14.67 10.05
CA ARG A 63 -1.44 13.49 9.56
C ARG A 63 -0.49 12.59 8.79
N GLN A 64 -0.57 11.29 9.02
CA GLN A 64 0.22 10.30 8.28
C GLN A 64 -0.66 9.15 7.81
N LEU A 65 -0.34 8.62 6.64
CA LEU A 65 -0.77 7.29 6.19
C LEU A 65 0.26 6.29 6.69
N LEU A 66 -0.17 5.28 7.44
CA LEU A 66 0.67 4.17 7.83
C LEU A 66 0.26 2.96 7.00
N LEU A 67 1.06 2.68 5.98
CA LEU A 67 0.86 1.56 5.07
C LEU A 67 1.42 0.29 5.69
N PHE A 68 0.70 -0.83 5.54
CA PHE A 68 1.09 -2.12 6.08
C PHE A 68 1.05 -3.20 5.00
N GLY A 69 2.10 -4.02 4.97
CA GLY A 69 2.06 -5.26 4.25
C GLY A 69 3.38 -6.02 4.24
N ASN A 70 3.21 -7.34 4.29
CA ASN A 70 4.28 -8.31 4.28
C ASN A 70 3.63 -9.66 3.91
N ILE A 71 4.19 -10.34 2.91
CA ILE A 71 3.81 -11.71 2.56
C ILE A 71 5.07 -12.58 2.65
N TYR A 72 5.17 -13.32 3.76
CA TYR A 72 6.27 -14.24 4.02
C TYR A 72 6.06 -15.58 3.30
N ASN A 73 4.82 -16.07 3.27
CA ASN A 73 4.46 -17.31 2.60
C ASN A 73 4.00 -17.00 1.17
N THR A 74 4.87 -17.28 0.22
CA THR A 74 4.60 -17.27 -1.21
C THR A 74 4.77 -18.66 -1.79
N GLU A 75 4.22 -18.91 -2.98
CA GLU A 75 4.47 -20.14 -3.74
C GLU A 75 5.97 -20.34 -3.97
N VAL A 76 6.40 -21.59 -4.17
CA VAL A 76 7.84 -21.96 -4.25
C VAL A 76 8.62 -21.14 -5.28
N GLU A 77 7.99 -20.78 -6.39
CA GLU A 77 8.58 -20.01 -7.50
C GLU A 77 8.38 -18.49 -7.38
N THR A 78 7.66 -18.03 -6.36
CA THR A 78 7.38 -16.61 -6.14
C THR A 78 8.24 -16.09 -4.98
N PRO A 79 9.10 -15.08 -5.20
CA PRO A 79 9.87 -14.48 -4.12
C PRO A 79 8.97 -13.96 -2.98
N ARG A 80 9.51 -13.95 -1.77
CA ARG A 80 8.83 -13.33 -0.63
C ARG A 80 8.69 -11.83 -0.82
N LEU A 81 7.63 -11.26 -0.27
CA LEU A 81 7.36 -9.82 -0.28
C LEU A 81 7.40 -9.29 1.15
N ASP A 82 8.53 -9.49 1.83
CA ASP A 82 8.68 -9.35 3.29
C ASP A 82 9.73 -8.31 3.75
N GLY A 83 10.20 -7.46 2.84
CA GLY A 83 11.31 -6.53 3.09
C GLY A 83 10.99 -5.33 4.00
N VAL A 84 9.71 -4.93 4.08
CA VAL A 84 9.29 -3.67 4.72
C VAL A 84 8.46 -3.91 5.97
N GLY A 85 7.25 -4.47 5.86
CA GLY A 85 6.31 -4.59 6.98
C GLY A 85 5.36 -3.39 7.08
N ALA A 86 5.90 -2.19 7.33
CA ALA A 86 5.12 -0.96 7.31
C ALA A 86 5.91 0.29 6.89
N LEU A 87 5.21 1.28 6.35
CA LEU A 87 5.76 2.56 5.89
C LEU A 87 4.85 3.74 6.30
N PRO A 88 5.33 4.68 7.14
CA PRO A 88 4.66 5.94 7.39
C PRO A 88 4.93 6.96 6.28
N ILE A 89 3.88 7.61 5.78
CA ILE A 89 3.93 8.71 4.80
C ILE A 89 3.21 9.91 5.39
N THR A 90 3.91 11.04 5.52
CA THR A 90 3.31 12.28 6.02
C THR A 90 2.45 12.94 4.95
N LEU A 91 1.32 13.50 5.37
CA LEU A 91 0.50 14.38 4.56
C LEU A 91 0.84 15.83 4.91
N PHE A 92 1.12 16.65 3.89
CA PHE A 92 1.21 18.10 4.05
C PHE A 92 -0.17 18.69 4.40
N GLU A 93 -0.21 19.97 4.81
CA GLU A 93 -1.47 20.65 5.17
C GLU A 93 -2.48 20.72 4.01
N ASN A 94 -1.99 20.84 2.77
CA ASN A 94 -2.83 20.74 1.56
C ASN A 94 -3.27 19.30 1.24
N GLY A 95 -2.91 18.36 2.12
CA GLY A 95 -3.13 16.92 2.08
C GLY A 95 -2.25 16.15 1.11
N LYS A 96 -1.35 16.79 0.34
CA LYS A 96 -0.42 16.11 -0.59
C LYS A 96 0.52 15.18 0.17
N LEU A 97 0.97 14.11 -0.48
CA LEU A 97 1.91 13.16 0.08
C LEU A 97 3.30 13.78 0.15
N ASP A 98 4.01 13.56 1.24
CA ASP A 98 5.46 13.70 1.25
C ASP A 98 6.07 12.58 0.41
N GLN A 99 6.73 12.98 -0.68
CA GLN A 99 7.36 12.07 -1.63
C GLN A 99 8.81 11.74 -1.25
N ASN A 100 9.39 12.44 -0.27
CA ASN A 100 10.78 12.23 0.14
C ASN A 100 10.83 11.27 1.33
N ILE A 101 10.78 9.97 1.04
CA ILE A 101 10.83 8.94 2.07
C ILE A 101 12.29 8.49 2.27
N SER A 102 12.76 8.50 3.51
CA SER A 102 14.01 7.84 3.90
C SER A 102 13.76 6.36 4.20
N SER A 103 14.71 5.49 3.83
CA SER A 103 14.65 4.06 4.17
C SER A 103 14.65 3.79 5.68
N GLU A 104 15.08 4.76 6.49
CA GLU A 104 15.01 4.69 7.96
C GLU A 104 13.58 4.77 8.50
N GLN A 105 12.62 5.25 7.69
CA GLN A 105 11.21 5.31 8.07
C GLN A 105 10.51 3.96 8.02
N PHE A 106 11.08 2.95 7.34
CA PHE A 106 10.47 1.63 7.27
C PHE A 106 10.42 0.96 8.65
N ILE A 107 9.26 0.42 8.99
CA ILE A 107 9.05 -0.32 10.24
C ILE A 107 9.01 -1.81 9.92
N LYS A 108 10.09 -2.51 10.28
CA LYS A 108 10.21 -3.95 10.07
C LYS A 108 9.20 -4.72 10.92
N ILE A 109 8.34 -5.46 10.24
CA ILE A 109 7.40 -6.41 10.84
C ILE A 109 7.58 -7.72 10.08
N GLN A 110 7.92 -8.80 10.78
CA GLN A 110 8.03 -10.13 10.20
C GLN A 110 6.68 -10.85 10.23
N GLY A 111 6.47 -11.76 9.28
CA GLY A 111 5.25 -12.57 9.18
C GLY A 111 4.23 -12.00 8.20
N ASN A 112 3.11 -12.71 8.05
CA ASN A 112 2.10 -12.39 7.04
C ASN A 112 1.08 -11.39 7.57
N ILE A 113 1.25 -10.11 7.25
CA ILE A 113 0.31 -9.07 7.68
C ILE A 113 -1.02 -9.22 6.94
N LYS A 114 -2.14 -9.04 7.65
CA LYS A 114 -3.50 -9.12 7.09
C LYS A 114 -4.35 -7.91 7.37
N SER A 115 -4.16 -7.26 8.52
CA SER A 115 -4.97 -6.11 8.91
C SER A 115 -4.22 -5.23 9.88
N SER A 116 -4.66 -3.99 10.01
CA SER A 116 -4.25 -3.07 11.06
C SER A 116 -5.47 -2.40 11.68
N VAL A 117 -5.29 -1.83 12.87
CA VAL A 117 -6.24 -0.88 13.46
C VAL A 117 -5.49 0.10 14.34
N PHE A 118 -5.70 1.39 14.11
CA PHE A 118 -5.23 2.43 15.01
C PHE A 118 -6.13 2.56 16.25
N LEU A 119 -5.52 2.56 17.44
CA LEU A 119 -6.19 2.75 18.73
C LEU A 119 -5.72 4.07 19.36
N PRO A 120 -6.45 5.19 19.17
CA PRO A 120 -6.06 6.50 19.66
C PRO A 120 -5.84 6.56 21.18
N SER A 121 -6.69 5.86 21.95
CA SER A 121 -6.58 5.81 23.42
C SER A 121 -5.29 5.18 23.94
N MET A 122 -4.60 4.41 23.09
CA MET A 122 -3.35 3.73 23.42
C MET A 122 -2.14 4.35 22.70
N ASN A 123 -2.36 5.35 21.84
CA ASN A 123 -1.40 5.87 20.89
C ASN A 123 -0.61 4.75 20.17
N ALA A 124 -1.34 3.75 19.67
CA ALA A 124 -0.74 2.54 19.13
C ALA A 124 -1.55 1.98 17.97
N VAL A 125 -0.86 1.27 17.08
CA VAL A 125 -1.48 0.47 16.03
C VAL A 125 -1.34 -1.00 16.38
N ILE A 126 -2.45 -1.73 16.27
CA ILE A 126 -2.47 -3.20 16.39
C ILE A 126 -2.46 -3.78 14.98
N VAL A 127 -1.55 -4.70 14.73
CA VAL A 127 -1.37 -5.38 13.44
C VAL A 127 -1.76 -6.84 13.62
N GLY A 128 -2.67 -7.31 12.77
CA GLY A 128 -3.09 -8.69 12.66
C GLY A 128 -2.21 -9.45 11.67
N LEU A 129 -1.67 -10.58 12.10
CA LEU A 129 -0.84 -11.46 11.29
C LEU A 129 -1.52 -12.82 11.16
N ASN A 130 -1.37 -13.47 10.00
CA ASN A 130 -1.86 -14.83 9.80
C ASN A 130 -0.97 -15.82 10.56
N ASP A 131 -1.59 -16.68 11.38
CA ASP A 131 -0.94 -17.72 12.20
C ASP A 131 0.15 -17.21 13.16
N ASP A 132 0.02 -15.97 13.63
CA ASP A 132 0.94 -15.36 14.60
C ASP A 132 0.20 -14.49 15.63
N TYR A 133 0.91 -14.00 16.64
CA TYR A 133 0.39 -13.07 17.63
C TYR A 133 0.08 -11.70 17.05
N LEU A 134 -0.86 -10.99 17.68
CA LEU A 134 -1.07 -9.57 17.40
C LEU A 134 0.19 -8.78 17.73
N HIS A 135 0.61 -7.93 16.78
CA HIS A 135 1.75 -7.04 16.96
C HIS A 135 1.28 -5.64 17.33
N LYS A 136 1.89 -5.04 18.34
CA LYS A 136 1.60 -3.66 18.75
C LYS A 136 2.77 -2.76 18.38
N ILE A 137 2.49 -1.74 17.58
CA ILE A 137 3.41 -0.66 17.29
C ILE A 137 2.98 0.54 18.12
N LYS A 138 3.84 0.95 19.06
CA LYS A 138 3.65 2.24 19.73
C LYS A 138 4.08 3.33 18.77
N LEU A 139 3.25 4.35 18.62
CA LEU A 139 3.67 5.55 17.94
C LEU A 139 4.54 6.33 18.92
N ASN A 140 5.75 6.70 18.49
CA ASN A 140 6.67 7.41 19.36
C ASN A 140 6.11 8.79 19.73
N LYS A 141 6.51 9.24 20.93
CA LYS A 141 6.40 10.63 21.34
C LYS A 141 7.38 11.51 20.58
#